data_AF-A0A8C1VUS8-F1
#
_entry.id   AF-A0A8C1VUS8-F1
#
_cell.length_a   1.000
_cell.length_b   1.000
_cell.length_c   1.000
_cell.angle_alpha   90.00
_cell.angle_beta   90.00
_cell.angle_gamma   90.00
#
_symmetry.space_group_name_H-M   'P 1'
#
loop_
_entity.id
_entity.type
_entity.pdbx_description
1 polymer ?
#
loop_
_entity_poly.entity_id
_entity_poly.type
_entity_poly.pdbx_seq_one_letter_code
_entity_poly.pdbx_strand_id
1 'polypeptide(L)'
;MYTLCLYLSTALVCSYLYYTAHMFHMCLFFIQVEKRLDLVKQVSHSTHKKLTACLQGQQGTDLDKRSKKLPLTILAQCMVEGAAVLGDDSLLGKMLTLCGETEEKLAQELLVFEFQIERDVVEPLYVLAEVEIPNIQKQRKHLAKLVLDMDSARTRWQQSSKSSSHPSNVQQGGAKADSLREEMEETANRMEICRDQLSADMYNFMAKEIDYANYFQTLIEVQAEYHKKSLEILQSVLPQIKAHQEAWIEKPSYGKALEEHLAISGREIAFPIEACVTMLLECGMEEEGLFRVAPSASKLKKLKASLDCGVMDVQEYSADPHAIAGALKSYLRELPEPLMTFELYDEWIQASNVQDMDKRLQALLCTCEKLPADNLNNFRYLVKFLAKLTEHQDANKMTPGNIAIVLGPNLLWTIGQYLAEIQLFENLESEDAKKSKY
;
A
#
# COMPACT_ATOMS: atom_id res chain seq x y z
N MET A 1 -55.25 -51.58 -49.43
CA MET A 1 -54.58 -50.48 -50.16
C MET A 1 -54.79 -49.12 -49.50
N TYR A 2 -56.04 -48.72 -49.21
CA TYR A 2 -56.35 -47.43 -48.56
C TYR A 2 -55.67 -47.22 -47.19
N THR A 3 -55.62 -48.23 -46.32
CA THR A 3 -54.98 -48.14 -45.00
C THR A 3 -53.46 -47.95 -45.08
N LEU A 4 -52.81 -48.57 -46.07
CA LEU A 4 -51.37 -48.43 -46.31
C LEU A 4 -51.03 -47.03 -46.85
N CYS A 5 -51.91 -46.48 -47.69
CA CYS A 5 -51.78 -45.14 -48.27
C CYS A 5 -51.96 -44.04 -47.20
N LEU A 6 -52.90 -44.23 -46.25
CA LEU A 6 -53.05 -43.33 -45.10
C LEU A 6 -51.82 -43.34 -44.19
N TYR A 7 -51.25 -44.51 -43.91
CA TYR A 7 -50.07 -44.67 -43.04
C TYR A 7 -48.79 -44.07 -43.64
N LEU A 8 -48.61 -44.22 -44.95
CA LEU A 8 -47.51 -43.59 -45.68
C LEU A 8 -47.66 -42.06 -45.74
N SER A 9 -48.89 -41.57 -45.92
CA SER A 9 -49.19 -40.14 -45.91
C SER A 9 -48.92 -39.51 -44.54
N THR A 10 -49.37 -40.14 -43.44
CA THR A 10 -49.10 -39.64 -42.08
C THR A 10 -47.61 -39.74 -41.70
N ALA A 11 -46.90 -40.79 -42.11
CA ALA A 11 -45.45 -40.89 -41.90
C ALA A 11 -44.67 -39.81 -42.65
N LEU A 12 -45.05 -39.53 -43.91
CA LEU A 12 -44.45 -38.44 -44.70
C LEU A 12 -44.74 -37.07 -44.11
N VAL A 13 -45.95 -36.84 -43.59
CA VAL A 13 -46.31 -35.59 -42.91
C VAL A 13 -45.56 -35.44 -41.60
N CYS A 14 -45.42 -36.49 -40.78
CA CYS A 14 -44.62 -36.46 -39.56
C CYS A 14 -43.13 -36.24 -39.84
N SER A 15 -42.55 -36.92 -40.84
CA SER A 15 -41.16 -36.67 -41.25
C SER A 15 -41.00 -35.24 -41.77
N TYR A 16 -41.90 -34.74 -42.59
CA TYR A 16 -41.86 -33.36 -43.08
C TYR A 16 -41.97 -32.33 -41.94
N LEU A 17 -42.86 -32.55 -40.98
CA LEU A 17 -42.99 -31.71 -39.78
C LEU A 17 -41.73 -31.77 -38.89
N TYR A 18 -41.12 -32.94 -38.75
CA TYR A 18 -39.85 -33.10 -38.03
C TYR A 18 -38.69 -32.39 -38.73
N TYR A 19 -38.55 -32.55 -40.05
CA TYR A 19 -37.51 -31.87 -40.84
C TYR A 19 -37.70 -30.35 -40.82
N THR A 20 -38.93 -29.86 -40.95
CA THR A 20 -39.23 -28.41 -40.88
C THR A 20 -38.99 -27.84 -39.49
N ALA A 21 -39.38 -28.56 -38.43
CA ALA A 21 -39.08 -28.16 -37.04
C ALA A 21 -37.57 -28.16 -36.75
N HIS A 22 -36.82 -29.15 -37.24
CA HIS A 22 -35.38 -29.22 -37.09
C HIS A 22 -34.67 -28.09 -37.85
N MET A 23 -35.10 -27.79 -39.07
CA MET A 23 -34.60 -26.64 -39.84
C MET A 23 -34.89 -25.30 -39.16
N PHE A 24 -36.08 -25.16 -38.57
CA PHE A 24 -36.44 -23.96 -37.81
C PHE A 24 -35.58 -23.81 -36.55
N HIS A 25 -35.35 -24.89 -35.82
CA HIS A 25 -34.50 -24.90 -34.62
C HIS A 25 -33.03 -24.55 -34.95
N MET A 26 -32.49 -25.08 -36.04
CA MET A 26 -31.14 -24.74 -36.52
C MET A 26 -31.04 -23.27 -36.93
N CYS A 27 -32.05 -22.73 -37.62
CA CYS A 27 -32.07 -21.32 -38.01
C CYS A 27 -32.12 -20.39 -36.78
N LEU A 28 -32.94 -20.73 -35.78
CA LEU A 28 -32.99 -20.02 -34.51
C LEU A 28 -31.65 -20.06 -33.75
N PHE A 29 -30.99 -21.23 -33.73
CA PHE A 29 -29.66 -21.36 -33.13
C PHE A 29 -28.65 -20.39 -33.74
N PHE A 30 -28.52 -20.35 -35.08
CA PHE A 30 -27.56 -19.45 -35.73
C PHE A 30 -27.88 -17.97 -35.50
N ILE A 31 -29.16 -17.59 -35.47
CA ILE A 31 -29.58 -16.21 -35.13
C ILE A 31 -29.15 -15.86 -33.69
N GLN A 32 -29.30 -16.80 -32.75
CA GLN A 32 -28.88 -16.60 -31.37
C GLN A 32 -27.36 -16.47 -31.25
N VAL A 33 -26.60 -17.30 -31.97
CA VAL A 33 -25.13 -17.22 -32.02
C VAL A 33 -24.68 -15.88 -32.61
N GLU A 34 -25.35 -15.38 -33.66
CA GLU A 34 -25.01 -14.07 -34.25
C GLU A 34 -25.18 -12.93 -33.25
N LYS A 35 -26.33 -12.88 -32.55
CA LYS A 35 -26.54 -11.90 -31.49
C LYS A 35 -25.47 -12.01 -30.40
N ARG A 36 -25.04 -13.22 -30.10
CA ARG A 36 -24.00 -13.48 -29.10
C ARG A 36 -22.62 -13.00 -29.55
N LEU A 37 -22.25 -13.20 -30.81
CA LEU A 37 -21.00 -12.69 -31.39
C LEU A 37 -20.89 -11.18 -31.19
N ASP A 38 -21.95 -10.43 -31.48
CA ASP A 38 -21.96 -8.96 -31.32
C ASP A 38 -21.75 -8.53 -29.86
N LEU A 39 -22.44 -9.19 -28.92
CA LEU A 39 -22.32 -8.90 -27.49
C LEU A 39 -20.93 -9.24 -26.95
N VAL A 40 -20.40 -10.43 -27.28
CA VAL A 40 -19.06 -10.86 -26.86
C VAL A 40 -18.00 -9.93 -27.43
N LYS A 41 -18.11 -9.54 -28.71
CA LYS A 41 -17.20 -8.56 -29.32
C LYS A 41 -17.20 -7.24 -28.57
N GLN A 42 -18.37 -6.69 -28.27
CA GLN A 42 -18.49 -5.41 -27.55
C GLN A 42 -17.84 -5.48 -26.17
N VAL A 43 -18.13 -6.55 -25.42
CA VAL A 43 -17.59 -6.74 -24.06
C VAL A 43 -16.08 -6.95 -24.12
N SER A 44 -15.59 -7.88 -24.93
CA SER A 44 -14.16 -8.17 -25.07
C SER A 44 -13.38 -6.94 -25.57
N HIS A 45 -13.95 -6.16 -26.51
CA HIS A 45 -13.36 -4.91 -26.96
C HIS A 45 -13.21 -3.89 -25.83
N SER A 46 -14.31 -3.64 -25.10
CA SER A 46 -14.30 -2.69 -23.98
C SER A 46 -13.36 -3.14 -22.86
N THR A 47 -13.35 -4.44 -22.54
CA THR A 47 -12.56 -4.99 -21.43
C THR A 47 -11.08 -4.92 -21.74
N HIS A 48 -10.58 -5.41 -22.88
CA HIS A 48 -9.13 -5.40 -23.15
C HIS A 48 -8.58 -3.97 -23.20
N LYS A 49 -9.35 -3.02 -23.78
CA LYS A 49 -8.94 -1.60 -23.84
C LYS A 49 -8.83 -0.97 -22.46
N LYS A 50 -9.80 -1.24 -21.58
CA LYS A 50 -9.77 -0.73 -20.20
C LYS A 50 -8.68 -1.41 -19.37
N LEU A 51 -8.51 -2.71 -19.51
CA LEU A 51 -7.48 -3.46 -18.81
C LEU A 51 -6.07 -2.99 -19.21
N THR A 52 -5.86 -2.75 -20.51
CA THR A 52 -4.64 -2.13 -21.03
C THR A 52 -4.34 -0.79 -20.35
N ALA A 53 -5.35 0.04 -20.16
CA ALA A 53 -5.19 1.35 -19.52
C ALA A 53 -4.88 1.26 -18.01
N CYS A 54 -5.11 0.10 -17.37
CA CYS A 54 -4.70 -0.14 -16.00
C CYS A 54 -3.23 -0.55 -15.87
N LEU A 55 -2.59 -0.97 -16.96
CA LEU A 55 -1.16 -1.32 -16.98
C LEU A 55 -0.34 -0.04 -17.14
N GLN A 56 0.70 0.09 -16.32
CA GLN A 56 1.57 1.27 -16.27
C GLN A 56 2.70 1.19 -17.31
N GLY A 57 3.06 -0.01 -17.75
CA GLY A 57 4.04 -0.21 -18.81
C GLY A 57 3.50 0.08 -20.21
N GLN A 58 4.36 0.64 -21.08
CA GLN A 58 4.02 0.86 -22.49
C GLN A 58 3.90 -0.49 -23.23
N GLN A 59 2.75 -0.74 -23.86
CA GLN A 59 2.51 -1.96 -24.66
C GLN A 59 3.57 -2.16 -25.74
N GLY A 60 3.98 -3.43 -25.93
CA GLY A 60 4.91 -3.83 -27.00
C GLY A 60 6.35 -3.33 -26.86
N THR A 61 6.73 -2.78 -25.71
CA THR A 61 8.14 -2.44 -25.42
C THR A 61 8.87 -3.62 -24.79
N ASP A 62 10.16 -3.74 -25.10
CA ASP A 62 11.06 -4.73 -24.50
C ASP A 62 11.00 -4.68 -22.95
N LEU A 63 11.05 -5.84 -22.29
CA LEU A 63 11.01 -5.99 -20.84
C LEU A 63 12.05 -5.07 -20.14
N ASP A 64 13.23 -4.93 -20.72
CA ASP A 64 14.30 -4.07 -20.19
C ASP A 64 14.01 -2.57 -20.29
N LYS A 65 13.20 -2.16 -21.28
CA LYS A 65 12.78 -0.77 -21.44
C LYS A 65 11.57 -0.44 -20.57
N ARG A 66 10.74 -1.45 -20.30
CA ARG A 66 9.56 -1.33 -19.45
C ARG A 66 9.95 -1.22 -17.98
N SER A 67 10.89 -2.05 -17.51
CA SER A 67 11.40 -2.00 -16.13
C SER A 67 11.91 -0.60 -15.75
N LYS A 68 12.74 0.00 -16.59
CA LYS A 68 13.36 1.33 -16.33
C LYS A 68 12.39 2.51 -16.35
N LYS A 69 11.16 2.33 -16.84
CA LYS A 69 10.16 3.40 -16.95
C LYS A 69 9.04 3.26 -15.93
N LEU A 70 8.98 2.17 -15.16
CA LEU A 70 7.99 2.01 -14.11
C LEU A 70 8.21 3.10 -13.05
N PRO A 71 7.16 3.85 -12.66
CA PRO A 71 7.27 4.87 -11.61
C PRO A 71 7.88 4.33 -10.32
N LEU A 72 7.59 3.07 -9.99
CA LEU A 72 8.10 2.40 -8.79
C LEU A 72 9.61 2.16 -8.84
N THR A 73 10.16 1.73 -9.99
CA THR A 73 11.61 1.59 -10.20
C THR A 73 12.32 2.95 -10.10
N ILE A 74 11.69 4.02 -10.61
CA ILE A 74 12.25 5.38 -10.50
C ILE A 74 12.30 5.83 -9.03
N LEU A 75 11.25 5.53 -8.25
CA LEU A 75 11.21 5.82 -6.82
C LEU A 75 12.29 5.03 -6.06
N ALA A 76 12.41 3.73 -6.34
CA ALA A 76 13.43 2.86 -5.75
C ALA A 76 14.84 3.42 -5.98
N GLN A 77 15.15 3.80 -7.22
CA GLN A 77 16.44 4.39 -7.58
C GLN A 77 16.68 5.72 -6.85
N CYS A 78 15.67 6.59 -6.78
CA CYS A 78 15.77 7.86 -6.06
C CYS A 78 16.05 7.67 -4.56
N MET A 79 15.45 6.64 -3.94
CA MET A 79 15.70 6.31 -2.53
C MET A 79 17.13 5.81 -2.32
N VAL A 80 17.63 4.91 -3.17
CA VAL A 80 19.01 4.39 -3.07
C VAL A 80 20.04 5.50 -3.31
N GLU A 81 19.80 6.39 -4.27
CA GLU A 81 20.65 7.56 -4.50
C GLU A 81 20.63 8.52 -3.31
N GLY A 82 19.45 8.77 -2.72
CA GLY A 82 19.31 9.57 -1.52
C GLY A 82 20.04 8.95 -0.32
N ALA A 83 20.02 7.63 -0.19
CA ALA A 83 20.75 6.91 0.85
C ALA A 83 22.27 7.09 0.69
N ALA A 84 22.79 6.99 -0.55
CA ALA A 84 24.20 7.21 -0.83
C ALA A 84 24.68 8.64 -0.49
N VAL A 85 23.79 9.63 -0.60
CA VAL A 85 24.09 11.02 -0.19
C VAL A 85 24.14 11.17 1.33
N LEU A 86 23.23 10.51 2.06
CA LEU A 86 23.16 10.61 3.52
C LEU A 86 24.21 9.74 4.25
N GLY A 87 24.66 8.67 3.60
CA GLY A 87 25.61 7.70 4.16
C GLY A 87 24.99 6.76 5.19
N ASP A 88 25.75 5.73 5.56
CA ASP A 88 25.31 4.66 6.48
C ASP A 88 25.34 5.08 7.96
N ASP A 89 25.91 6.24 8.27
CA ASP A 89 25.96 6.81 9.63
C ASP A 89 24.68 7.58 10.01
N SER A 90 23.65 7.52 9.15
CA SER A 90 22.34 8.10 9.41
C SER A 90 21.26 7.02 9.41
N LEU A 91 20.35 7.07 10.41
CA LEU A 91 19.16 6.23 10.40
C LEU A 91 18.37 6.43 9.11
N LEU A 92 18.24 7.69 8.67
CA LEU A 92 17.53 8.03 7.46
C LEU A 92 18.19 7.42 6.21
N GLY A 93 19.53 7.42 6.14
CA GLY A 93 20.28 6.75 5.09
C GLY A 93 19.98 5.25 5.04
N LYS A 94 20.09 4.56 6.18
CA LYS A 94 19.73 3.12 6.28
C LYS A 94 18.28 2.83 5.90
N MET A 95 17.35 3.69 6.32
CA MET A 95 15.93 3.54 5.98
C MET A 95 15.69 3.71 4.49
N LEU A 96 16.34 4.69 3.86
CA LEU A 96 16.23 4.89 2.41
C LEU A 96 16.80 3.70 1.62
N THR A 97 17.92 3.12 2.04
CA THR A 97 18.45 1.90 1.41
C THR A 97 17.45 0.75 1.48
N LEU A 98 16.95 0.45 2.69
CA LEU A 98 16.05 -0.68 2.92
C LEU A 98 14.71 -0.50 2.19
N CYS A 99 14.15 0.71 2.21
CA CYS A 99 12.93 1.03 1.47
C CYS A 99 13.18 0.98 -0.05
N GLY A 100 14.28 1.56 -0.54
CA GLY A 100 14.61 1.55 -1.96
C GLY A 100 14.77 0.14 -2.53
N GLU A 101 15.49 -0.74 -1.84
CA GLU A 101 15.60 -2.16 -2.23
C GLU A 101 14.26 -2.90 -2.21
N THR A 102 13.36 -2.51 -1.30
CA THR A 102 12.01 -3.10 -1.22
C THR A 102 11.14 -2.64 -2.38
N GLU A 103 11.14 -1.34 -2.69
CA GLU A 103 10.41 -0.77 -3.81
C GLU A 103 10.90 -1.36 -5.15
N GLU A 104 12.20 -1.63 -5.29
CA GLU A 104 12.75 -2.31 -6.47
C GLU A 104 12.18 -3.74 -6.63
N LYS A 105 12.09 -4.50 -5.54
CA LYS A 105 11.47 -5.84 -5.55
C LYS A 105 9.98 -5.79 -5.90
N LEU A 106 9.25 -4.81 -5.35
CA LEU A 106 7.84 -4.60 -5.69
C LEU A 106 7.67 -4.21 -7.17
N ALA A 107 8.59 -3.41 -7.71
CA ALA A 107 8.58 -3.05 -9.13
C ALA A 107 8.80 -4.26 -10.04
N GLN A 108 9.66 -5.20 -9.64
CA GLN A 108 9.88 -6.46 -10.35
C GLN A 108 8.62 -7.35 -10.35
N GLU A 109 7.94 -7.49 -9.21
CA GLU A 109 6.67 -8.24 -9.15
C GLU A 109 5.57 -7.57 -9.98
N LEU A 110 5.50 -6.23 -9.97
CA LEU A 110 4.58 -5.47 -10.83
C LEU A 110 4.87 -5.73 -12.31
N LEU A 111 6.13 -5.73 -12.72
CA LEU A 111 6.52 -6.00 -14.11
C LEU A 111 6.09 -7.40 -14.56
N VAL A 112 6.30 -8.42 -13.72
CA VAL A 112 5.90 -9.80 -14.00
C VAL A 112 4.37 -9.90 -14.12
N PHE A 113 3.65 -9.27 -13.20
CA PHE A 113 2.19 -9.20 -13.21
C PHE A 113 1.67 -8.59 -14.52
N GLU A 114 2.16 -7.41 -14.89
CA GLU A 114 1.66 -6.72 -16.08
C GLU A 114 1.95 -7.51 -17.36
N PHE A 115 3.12 -8.15 -17.44
CA PHE A 115 3.48 -8.99 -18.58
C PHE A 115 2.56 -10.22 -18.71
N GLN A 116 2.24 -10.87 -17.59
CA GLN A 116 1.32 -12.01 -17.58
C GLN A 116 -0.10 -11.59 -17.98
N ILE A 117 -0.62 -10.49 -17.44
CA ILE A 117 -1.94 -9.96 -17.81
C ILE A 117 -2.00 -9.59 -19.29
N GLU A 118 -0.95 -8.95 -19.83
CA GLU A 118 -0.92 -8.58 -21.24
C GLU A 118 -0.98 -9.81 -22.14
N ARG A 119 -0.14 -10.82 -21.88
CA ARG A 119 -0.03 -12.03 -22.69
C ARG A 119 -1.24 -12.97 -22.57
N ASP A 120 -1.70 -13.23 -21.35
CA ASP A 120 -2.66 -14.31 -21.08
C ASP A 120 -4.12 -13.83 -21.06
N VAL A 121 -4.35 -12.50 -21.04
CA VAL A 121 -5.70 -11.93 -20.95
C VAL A 121 -5.93 -10.86 -22.03
N VAL A 122 -5.10 -9.81 -22.08
CA VAL A 122 -5.34 -8.66 -22.97
C VAL A 122 -5.21 -9.05 -24.44
N GLU A 123 -4.12 -9.72 -24.83
CA GLU A 123 -3.87 -10.15 -26.20
C GLU A 123 -4.94 -11.14 -26.70
N PRO A 124 -5.33 -12.20 -25.96
CA PRO A 124 -6.43 -13.08 -26.35
C PRO A 124 -7.77 -12.36 -26.51
N LEU A 125 -8.12 -11.44 -25.61
CA LEU A 125 -9.36 -10.65 -25.73
C LEU A 125 -9.33 -9.71 -26.93
N TYR A 126 -8.18 -9.14 -27.26
CA TYR A 126 -7.98 -8.35 -28.47
C TYR A 126 -8.17 -9.22 -29.72
N VAL A 127 -7.50 -10.37 -29.80
CA VAL A 127 -7.63 -11.31 -30.94
C VAL A 127 -9.09 -11.74 -31.14
N LEU A 128 -9.80 -12.06 -30.06
CA LEU A 128 -11.21 -12.41 -30.11
C LEU A 128 -12.08 -11.26 -30.69
N ALA A 129 -11.89 -10.04 -30.17
CA ALA A 129 -12.72 -8.88 -30.53
C ALA A 129 -12.40 -8.28 -31.91
N GLU A 130 -11.12 -8.22 -32.27
CA GLU A 130 -10.62 -7.50 -33.44
C GLU A 130 -10.27 -8.41 -34.63
N VAL A 131 -10.09 -9.71 -34.39
CA VAL A 131 -9.69 -10.67 -35.44
C VAL A 131 -10.75 -11.76 -35.64
N GLU A 132 -11.01 -12.60 -34.64
CA GLU A 132 -11.87 -13.78 -34.79
C GLU A 132 -13.31 -13.41 -35.13
N ILE A 133 -13.98 -12.61 -34.29
CA ILE A 133 -15.40 -12.27 -34.49
C ILE A 133 -15.61 -11.45 -35.78
N PRO A 134 -14.78 -10.42 -36.10
CA PRO A 134 -14.89 -9.71 -37.37
C PRO A 134 -14.75 -10.61 -38.61
N ASN A 135 -13.89 -11.64 -38.56
CA ASN A 135 -13.73 -12.59 -39.65
C ASN A 135 -15.02 -13.41 -39.88
N ILE A 136 -15.66 -13.91 -38.82
CA ILE A 136 -16.95 -14.62 -38.90
C ILE A 136 -18.03 -13.69 -39.47
N GLN A 137 -18.11 -12.45 -38.97
CA GLN A 137 -19.05 -11.44 -39.48
C GLN A 137 -18.83 -11.11 -40.96
N LYS A 138 -17.57 -11.08 -41.42
CA LYS A 138 -17.22 -10.84 -42.83
C LYS A 138 -17.63 -12.01 -43.72
N GLN A 139 -17.39 -13.25 -43.30
CA GLN A 139 -17.84 -14.43 -44.03
C GLN A 139 -19.37 -14.48 -44.15
N ARG A 140 -20.10 -14.11 -43.10
CA ARG A 140 -21.57 -14.00 -43.15
C ARG A 140 -22.05 -12.99 -44.20
N LYS A 141 -21.45 -11.80 -44.25
CA LYS A 141 -21.76 -10.81 -45.28
C LYS A 141 -21.43 -11.33 -46.68
N HIS A 142 -20.36 -12.11 -46.81
CA HIS A 142 -20.00 -12.77 -48.06
C HIS A 142 -21.03 -13.82 -48.49
N LEU A 143 -21.48 -14.67 -47.55
CA LEU A 143 -22.54 -15.65 -47.79
C LEU A 143 -23.82 -14.98 -48.28
N ALA A 144 -24.25 -13.88 -47.65
CA ALA A 144 -25.43 -13.13 -48.09
C ALA A 144 -25.33 -12.66 -49.55
N LYS A 145 -24.13 -12.26 -50.00
CA LYS A 145 -23.89 -11.92 -51.41
C LYS A 145 -23.98 -13.15 -52.31
N LEU A 146 -23.35 -14.27 -51.92
CA LEU A 146 -23.39 -15.51 -52.71
C LEU A 146 -24.82 -16.07 -52.85
N VAL A 147 -25.67 -15.91 -51.84
CA VAL A 147 -27.10 -16.26 -51.92
C VAL A 147 -27.80 -15.45 -53.00
N LEU A 148 -27.59 -14.12 -53.05
CA LEU A 148 -28.17 -13.27 -54.09
C LEU A 148 -27.64 -13.61 -55.50
N ASP A 149 -26.34 -13.90 -55.61
CA ASP A 149 -25.70 -14.29 -56.87
C ASP A 149 -26.30 -15.62 -57.38
N MET A 150 -26.49 -16.60 -56.49
CA MET A 150 -27.14 -17.87 -56.80
C MET A 150 -28.62 -17.68 -57.19
N ASP A 151 -29.39 -16.85 -56.47
CA ASP A 151 -30.80 -16.57 -56.80
C ASP A 151 -30.94 -15.89 -58.17
N SER A 152 -30.00 -15.00 -58.50
CA SER A 152 -29.90 -14.36 -59.82
C SER A 152 -29.59 -15.39 -60.92
N ALA A 153 -28.58 -16.25 -60.71
CA ALA A 153 -28.23 -17.32 -61.65
C ALA A 153 -29.40 -18.29 -61.86
N ARG A 154 -30.09 -18.67 -60.77
CA ARG A 154 -31.30 -19.52 -60.79
C ARG A 154 -32.42 -18.88 -61.59
N THR A 155 -32.67 -17.59 -61.39
CA THR A 155 -33.71 -16.85 -62.12
C THR A 155 -33.38 -16.77 -63.61
N ARG A 156 -32.13 -16.47 -63.98
CA ARG A 156 -31.66 -16.45 -65.38
C ARG A 156 -31.85 -17.81 -66.07
N TRP A 157 -31.48 -18.90 -65.40
CA TRP A 157 -31.69 -20.25 -65.91
C TRP A 157 -33.18 -20.59 -66.08
N GLN A 158 -34.02 -20.26 -65.09
CA GLN A 158 -35.48 -20.51 -65.15
C GLN A 158 -36.18 -19.73 -66.27
N GLN A 159 -35.73 -18.51 -66.56
CA GLN A 159 -36.26 -17.71 -67.68
C GLN A 159 -35.85 -18.34 -69.03
N SER A 160 -34.61 -18.80 -69.14
CA SER A 160 -34.12 -19.49 -70.34
C SER A 160 -34.87 -20.82 -70.59
N SER A 161 -35.12 -21.62 -69.55
CA SER A 161 -35.81 -22.91 -69.67
C SER A 161 -37.30 -22.81 -70.01
N LYS A 162 -37.97 -21.71 -69.64
CA LYS A 162 -39.35 -21.44 -70.07
C LYS A 162 -39.44 -21.02 -71.54
N SER A 163 -38.41 -20.32 -72.04
CA SER A 163 -38.36 -19.82 -73.43
C SER A 163 -38.04 -20.90 -74.49
N SER A 164 -37.49 -22.05 -74.08
CA SER A 164 -37.18 -23.19 -74.95
C SER A 164 -38.37 -24.10 -75.29
N SER A 165 -39.60 -23.70 -74.93
CA SER A 165 -40.84 -24.47 -75.19
C SER A 165 -41.49 -24.19 -76.56
N HIS A 166 -40.88 -23.34 -77.42
CA HIS A 166 -41.36 -23.08 -78.78
C HIS A 166 -40.62 -23.94 -79.84
N PRO A 167 -41.31 -24.56 -80.82
CA PRO A 167 -40.76 -25.68 -81.60
C PRO A 167 -39.72 -25.32 -82.69
N SER A 168 -39.39 -24.04 -82.89
CA SER A 168 -38.69 -23.59 -84.11
C SER A 168 -37.20 -23.32 -83.98
N ASN A 169 -36.55 -23.60 -82.82
CA ASN A 169 -35.10 -23.34 -82.66
C ASN A 169 -34.38 -24.29 -81.67
N VAL A 170 -34.65 -25.60 -81.79
CA VAL A 170 -34.24 -26.63 -80.81
C VAL A 170 -32.71 -26.82 -80.66
N GLN A 171 -31.91 -26.48 -81.67
CA GLN A 171 -30.48 -26.87 -81.70
C GLN A 171 -29.50 -25.80 -81.16
N GLN A 172 -29.87 -24.51 -81.15
CA GLN A 172 -29.07 -23.43 -80.55
C GLN A 172 -29.54 -23.03 -79.13
N GLY A 173 -30.79 -23.35 -78.76
CA GLY A 173 -31.34 -23.04 -77.42
C GLY A 173 -30.81 -23.95 -76.30
N GLY A 174 -30.42 -25.19 -76.63
CA GLY A 174 -29.92 -26.18 -75.65
C GLY A 174 -28.57 -25.80 -75.04
N ALA A 175 -27.57 -25.49 -75.85
CA ALA A 175 -26.22 -25.15 -75.37
C ALA A 175 -26.19 -23.92 -74.45
N LYS A 176 -27.04 -22.92 -74.71
CA LYS A 176 -27.19 -21.74 -73.86
C LYS A 176 -27.89 -22.06 -72.53
N ALA A 177 -28.90 -22.93 -72.56
CA ALA A 177 -29.59 -23.37 -71.35
C ALA A 177 -28.69 -24.26 -70.47
N ASP A 178 -27.86 -25.11 -71.08
CA ASP A 178 -26.89 -25.96 -70.38
C ASP A 178 -25.76 -25.14 -69.76
N SER A 179 -25.22 -24.13 -70.47
CA SER A 179 -24.22 -23.20 -69.89
C SER A 179 -24.77 -22.41 -68.70
N LEU A 180 -26.02 -21.93 -68.78
CA LEU A 180 -26.68 -21.24 -67.66
C LEU A 180 -26.98 -22.18 -66.49
N ARG A 181 -27.17 -23.48 -66.77
CA ARG A 181 -27.32 -24.50 -65.73
C ARG A 181 -26.01 -24.74 -65.01
N GLU A 182 -24.91 -24.89 -65.74
CA GLU A 182 -23.56 -25.07 -65.18
C GLU A 182 -23.14 -23.87 -64.32
N GLU A 183 -23.40 -22.63 -64.78
CA GLU A 183 -23.17 -21.41 -63.98
C GLU A 183 -24.00 -21.40 -62.68
N MET A 184 -25.24 -21.86 -62.73
CA MET A 184 -26.10 -21.97 -61.54
C MET A 184 -25.60 -23.05 -60.57
N GLU A 185 -25.19 -24.21 -61.07
CA GLU A 185 -24.62 -25.28 -60.24
C GLU A 185 -23.29 -24.84 -59.60
N GLU A 186 -22.43 -24.12 -60.33
CA GLU A 186 -21.17 -23.57 -59.80
C GLU A 186 -21.40 -22.51 -58.70
N THR A 187 -22.33 -21.58 -58.93
CA THR A 187 -22.68 -20.55 -57.94
C THR A 187 -23.37 -21.13 -56.71
N ALA A 188 -24.19 -22.17 -56.87
CA ALA A 188 -24.77 -22.92 -55.77
C ALA A 188 -23.69 -23.64 -54.94
N ASN A 189 -22.77 -24.36 -55.58
CA ASN A 189 -21.67 -25.04 -54.89
C ASN A 189 -20.80 -24.06 -54.07
N ARG A 190 -20.47 -22.89 -54.64
CA ARG A 190 -19.71 -21.85 -53.92
C ARG A 190 -20.46 -21.34 -52.69
N MET A 191 -21.77 -21.13 -52.81
CA MET A 191 -22.63 -20.71 -51.70
C MET A 191 -22.67 -21.77 -50.60
N GLU A 192 -22.81 -23.05 -50.94
CA GLU A 192 -22.84 -24.14 -49.96
C GLU A 192 -21.51 -24.28 -49.20
N ILE A 193 -20.37 -24.23 -49.90
CA ILE A 193 -19.05 -24.26 -49.24
C ILE A 193 -18.91 -23.11 -48.24
N CYS A 194 -19.30 -21.89 -48.62
CA CYS A 194 -19.26 -20.74 -47.73
C CYS A 194 -20.21 -20.88 -46.53
N ARG A 195 -21.39 -21.48 -46.73
CA ARG A 195 -22.38 -21.74 -45.67
C ARG A 195 -21.82 -22.74 -44.66
N ASP A 196 -21.22 -23.82 -45.13
CA ASP A 196 -20.70 -24.88 -44.28
C ASP A 196 -19.48 -24.38 -43.49
N GLN A 197 -18.60 -23.58 -44.11
CA GLN A 197 -17.48 -22.93 -43.42
C GLN A 197 -17.97 -21.97 -42.32
N LEU A 198 -18.92 -21.09 -42.64
CA LEU A 198 -19.48 -20.17 -41.65
C LEU A 198 -20.11 -20.93 -40.48
N SER A 199 -20.82 -22.03 -40.78
CA SER A 199 -21.44 -22.88 -39.75
C SER A 199 -20.36 -23.49 -38.84
N ALA A 200 -19.29 -24.03 -39.41
CA ALA A 200 -18.16 -24.58 -38.66
C ALA A 200 -17.52 -23.51 -37.75
N ASP A 201 -17.29 -22.30 -38.26
CA ASP A 201 -16.71 -21.21 -37.48
C ASP A 201 -17.64 -20.77 -36.34
N MET A 202 -18.95 -20.72 -36.57
CA MET A 202 -19.95 -20.41 -35.54
C MET A 202 -20.04 -21.51 -34.47
N TYR A 203 -19.93 -22.78 -34.84
CA TYR A 203 -19.88 -23.88 -33.87
C TYR A 203 -18.60 -23.84 -33.04
N ASN A 204 -17.45 -23.58 -33.68
CA ASN A 204 -16.17 -23.46 -32.99
C ASN A 204 -16.18 -22.30 -31.98
N PHE A 205 -16.75 -21.15 -32.35
CA PHE A 205 -16.92 -20.02 -31.44
C PHE A 205 -17.76 -20.41 -30.20
N MET A 206 -18.88 -21.11 -30.41
CA MET A 206 -19.73 -21.56 -29.30
C MET A 206 -19.04 -22.61 -28.42
N ALA A 207 -18.24 -23.50 -29.02
CA ALA A 207 -17.52 -24.53 -28.29
C ALA A 207 -16.41 -23.95 -27.37
N LYS A 208 -15.80 -22.83 -27.78
CA LYS A 208 -14.74 -22.12 -27.02
C LYS A 208 -15.26 -21.18 -25.93
N GLU A 209 -16.56 -21.19 -25.64
CA GLU A 209 -17.15 -20.28 -24.66
C GLU A 209 -16.51 -20.39 -23.27
N ILE A 210 -16.16 -21.61 -22.87
CA ILE A 210 -15.45 -21.87 -21.60
C ILE A 210 -14.04 -21.26 -21.65
N ASP A 211 -13.33 -21.38 -22.76
CA ASP A 211 -11.99 -20.79 -22.91
C ASP A 211 -12.03 -19.27 -22.80
N TYR A 212 -13.05 -18.62 -23.36
CA TYR A 212 -13.25 -17.17 -23.22
C TYR A 212 -13.57 -16.77 -21.78
N ALA A 213 -14.32 -17.59 -21.04
CA ALA A 213 -14.57 -17.37 -19.62
C ALA A 213 -13.28 -17.52 -18.79
N ASN A 214 -12.40 -18.46 -19.16
CA ASN A 214 -11.14 -18.70 -18.47
C ASN A 214 -10.21 -17.48 -18.50
N TYR A 215 -10.26 -16.60 -19.51
CA TYR A 215 -9.49 -15.35 -19.51
C TYR A 215 -9.78 -14.47 -18.29
N PHE A 216 -11.05 -14.43 -17.85
CA PHE A 216 -11.45 -13.66 -16.67
C PHE A 216 -11.05 -14.37 -15.38
N GLN A 217 -11.05 -15.70 -15.36
CA GLN A 217 -10.50 -16.45 -14.23
C GLN A 217 -9.00 -16.18 -14.07
N THR A 218 -8.24 -16.30 -15.17
CA THR A 218 -6.79 -16.02 -15.19
C THR A 218 -6.48 -14.59 -14.75
N LEU A 219 -7.27 -13.60 -15.15
CA LEU A 219 -7.15 -12.22 -14.66
C LEU A 219 -7.16 -12.16 -13.13
N ILE A 220 -8.15 -12.80 -12.49
CA ILE A 220 -8.31 -12.78 -11.03
C ILE A 220 -7.20 -13.58 -10.34
N GLU A 221 -6.82 -14.73 -10.89
CA GLU A 221 -5.74 -15.57 -10.34
C GLU A 221 -4.39 -14.86 -10.36
N VAL A 222 -4.03 -14.24 -11.48
CA VAL A 222 -2.78 -13.48 -11.64
C VAL A 222 -2.75 -12.25 -10.73
N GLN A 223 -3.89 -11.54 -10.60
CA GLN A 223 -4.01 -10.42 -9.65
C GLN A 223 -3.84 -10.87 -8.19
N ALA A 224 -4.47 -11.97 -7.81
CA ALA A 224 -4.38 -12.50 -6.45
C ALA A 224 -2.94 -12.87 -6.08
N GLU A 225 -2.23 -13.54 -6.99
CA GLU A 225 -0.83 -13.95 -6.78
C GLU A 225 0.10 -12.73 -6.68
N TYR A 226 -0.06 -11.73 -7.56
CA TYR A 226 0.69 -10.47 -7.49
C TYR A 226 0.54 -9.76 -6.14
N HIS A 227 -0.69 -9.59 -5.67
CA HIS A 227 -0.97 -8.94 -4.40
C HIS A 227 -0.43 -9.73 -3.21
N LYS A 228 -0.54 -11.06 -3.25
CA LYS A 228 0.00 -11.94 -2.22
C LYS A 228 1.53 -11.80 -2.11
N LYS A 229 2.26 -11.89 -3.22
CA LYS A 229 3.72 -11.73 -3.22
C LYS A 229 4.16 -10.34 -2.77
N SER A 230 3.45 -9.30 -3.23
CA SER A 230 3.71 -7.92 -2.79
C SER A 230 3.55 -7.77 -1.28
N LEU A 231 2.51 -8.38 -0.71
CA LEU A 231 2.29 -8.39 0.74
C LEU A 231 3.38 -9.14 1.48
N GLU A 232 3.82 -10.30 0.99
CA GLU A 232 4.92 -11.06 1.58
C GLU A 232 6.22 -10.25 1.64
N ILE A 233 6.56 -9.52 0.57
CA ILE A 233 7.71 -8.60 0.53
C ILE A 233 7.58 -7.53 1.63
N LEU A 234 6.45 -6.85 1.71
CA LEU A 234 6.21 -5.80 2.70
C LEU A 234 6.24 -6.34 4.14
N GLN A 235 5.65 -7.50 4.39
CA GLN A 235 5.66 -8.13 5.71
C GLN A 235 7.07 -8.55 6.14
N SER A 236 7.96 -8.87 5.20
CA SER A 236 9.35 -9.21 5.50
C SER A 236 10.22 -8.01 5.89
N VAL A 237 9.93 -6.82 5.36
CA VAL A 237 10.75 -5.62 5.60
C VAL A 237 10.35 -4.85 6.85
N LEU A 238 9.06 -4.83 7.21
CA LEU A 238 8.57 -4.05 8.35
C LEU A 238 9.27 -4.41 9.69
N PRO A 239 9.54 -5.69 10.02
CA PRO A 239 10.31 -6.04 11.21
C PRO A 239 11.75 -5.52 11.16
N GLN A 240 12.38 -5.50 9.98
CA GLN A 240 13.75 -4.99 9.81
C GLN A 240 13.81 -3.47 10.01
N ILE A 241 12.83 -2.73 9.49
CA ILE A 241 12.68 -1.28 9.75
C ILE A 241 12.60 -1.03 11.26
N LYS A 242 11.72 -1.76 11.96
CA LYS A 242 11.58 -1.63 13.42
C LYS A 242 12.87 -1.96 14.16
N ALA A 243 13.53 -3.06 13.81
CA ALA A 243 14.78 -3.45 14.43
C ALA A 243 15.88 -2.38 14.24
N HIS A 244 15.97 -1.77 13.07
CA HIS A 244 16.91 -0.67 12.84
C HIS A 244 16.55 0.61 13.61
N GLN A 245 15.27 0.93 13.78
CA GLN A 245 14.82 2.05 14.62
C GLN A 245 15.12 1.81 16.10
N GLU A 246 14.89 0.59 16.59
CA GLU A 246 15.16 0.21 17.99
C GLU A 246 16.66 0.15 18.29
N ALA A 247 17.47 -0.32 17.33
CA ALA A 247 18.92 -0.36 17.45
C ALA A 247 19.59 1.02 17.24
N TRP A 248 18.84 2.03 16.80
CA TRP A 248 19.40 3.36 16.59
C TRP A 248 19.62 4.06 17.93
N ILE A 249 20.88 4.22 18.30
CA ILE A 249 21.30 4.92 19.51
C ILE A 249 21.23 6.41 19.23
N GLU A 250 20.05 6.99 19.41
CA GLU A 250 19.81 8.39 19.77
C GLU A 250 18.30 8.59 19.96
N LYS A 251 17.86 8.54 21.22
CA LYS A 251 16.53 8.99 21.61
C LYS A 251 16.70 10.16 22.58
N PRO A 252 15.86 11.20 22.47
CA PRO A 252 15.86 12.30 23.43
C PRO A 252 15.65 11.78 24.85
N SER A 253 16.32 12.38 25.82
CA SER A 253 16.17 12.04 27.24
C SER A 253 15.02 12.81 27.88
N TYR A 254 14.71 14.02 27.39
CA TYR A 254 13.62 14.82 27.92
C TYR A 254 12.26 14.26 27.46
N GLY A 255 11.29 14.18 28.37
CA GLY A 255 9.96 13.66 28.07
C GLY A 255 9.89 12.13 27.90
N LYS A 256 10.98 11.40 28.15
CA LYS A 256 11.04 9.93 28.07
C LYS A 256 11.16 9.31 29.44
N ALA A 257 10.66 8.08 29.57
CA ALA A 257 10.76 7.34 30.82
C ALA A 257 12.23 7.06 31.15
N LEU A 258 12.59 7.21 32.43
CA LEU A 258 13.96 7.04 32.91
C LEU A 258 14.54 5.68 32.48
N GLU A 259 13.79 4.61 32.74
CA GLU A 259 14.19 3.24 32.41
C GLU A 259 14.44 3.04 30.90
N GLU A 260 13.62 3.67 30.03
CA GLU A 260 13.74 3.52 28.57
C GLU A 260 15.09 4.04 28.07
N HIS A 261 15.44 5.28 28.42
CA HIS A 261 16.66 5.88 27.88
C HIS A 261 17.93 5.39 28.59
N LEU A 262 17.85 4.93 29.84
CA LEU A 262 18.98 4.23 30.51
C LEU A 262 19.26 2.88 29.86
N ALA A 263 18.23 2.08 29.60
CA ALA A 263 18.37 0.79 28.91
C ALA A 263 18.99 0.95 27.51
N ILE A 264 18.57 1.96 26.74
CA ILE A 264 19.10 2.23 25.40
C ILE A 264 20.56 2.69 25.44
N SER A 265 20.90 3.57 26.37
CA SER A 265 22.26 4.11 26.48
C SER A 265 23.23 3.19 27.22
N GLY A 266 22.74 2.15 27.89
CA GLY A 266 23.53 1.26 28.74
C GLY A 266 24.14 1.96 29.95
N ARG A 267 23.54 3.07 30.41
CA ARG A 267 24.05 3.88 31.52
C ARG A 267 23.29 3.59 32.81
N GLU A 268 23.98 3.74 33.94
CA GLU A 268 23.36 3.68 35.27
C GLU A 268 22.80 5.06 35.69
N ILE A 269 23.45 6.15 35.26
CA ILE A 269 23.04 7.53 35.52
C ILE A 269 22.61 8.20 34.20
N ALA A 270 21.47 8.87 34.25
CA ALA A 270 20.90 9.59 33.12
C ALA A 270 21.89 10.65 32.63
N PHE A 271 22.10 10.70 31.31
CA PHE A 271 23.04 11.65 30.73
C PHE A 271 22.78 13.11 31.13
N PRO A 272 21.53 13.62 31.10
CA PRO A 272 21.26 14.99 31.54
C PRO A 272 21.64 15.25 33.01
N ILE A 273 21.47 14.26 33.89
CA ILE A 273 21.86 14.37 35.31
C ILE A 273 23.38 14.42 35.42
N GLU A 274 24.08 13.42 34.89
CA GLU A 274 25.54 13.33 35.02
C GLU A 274 26.24 14.51 34.35
N ALA A 275 25.82 14.88 33.13
CA ALA A 275 26.39 15.99 32.39
C ALA A 275 26.22 17.32 33.13
N CYS A 276 25.00 17.64 33.56
CA CYS A 276 24.75 18.90 34.28
C CYS A 276 25.44 18.93 35.65
N VAL A 277 25.44 17.82 36.39
CA VAL A 277 26.12 17.74 37.70
C VAL A 277 27.63 17.92 37.55
N THR A 278 28.26 17.21 36.61
CA THR A 278 29.70 17.36 36.34
C THR A 278 30.05 18.81 36.01
N MET A 279 29.28 19.45 35.14
CA MET A 279 29.48 20.85 34.79
C MET A 279 29.33 21.80 35.98
N LEU A 280 28.28 21.62 36.79
CA LEU A 280 28.05 22.47 37.97
C LEU A 280 29.15 22.28 39.02
N LEU A 281 29.68 21.07 39.17
CA LEU A 281 30.84 20.80 40.02
C LEU A 281 32.10 21.52 39.53
N GLU A 282 32.28 21.67 38.22
CA GLU A 282 33.43 22.35 37.63
C GLU A 282 33.34 23.88 37.66
N CYS A 283 32.16 24.47 37.41
CA CYS A 283 32.03 25.92 37.21
C CYS A 283 30.94 26.62 38.05
N GLY A 284 30.04 25.89 38.71
CA GLY A 284 28.82 26.46 39.30
C GLY A 284 28.75 26.50 40.82
N MET A 285 29.65 25.84 41.55
CA MET A 285 29.48 25.57 42.99
C MET A 285 29.31 26.80 43.89
N GLU A 286 29.89 27.94 43.50
CA GLU A 286 29.81 29.20 44.24
C GLU A 286 28.78 30.18 43.65
N GLU A 287 28.13 29.83 42.53
CA GLU A 287 27.19 30.72 41.82
C GLU A 287 25.92 30.96 42.65
N GLU A 288 25.54 32.22 42.84
CA GLU A 288 24.43 32.56 43.72
C GLU A 288 23.07 32.12 43.15
N GLY A 289 22.33 31.30 43.89
CA GLY A 289 20.93 31.03 43.56
C GLY A 289 20.74 30.06 42.40
N LEU A 290 21.64 29.09 42.21
CA LEU A 290 21.40 27.94 41.33
C LEU A 290 20.01 27.32 41.57
N PHE A 291 19.34 26.86 40.51
CA PHE A 291 17.96 26.33 40.50
C PHE A 291 16.84 27.33 40.85
N ARG A 292 17.17 28.48 41.46
CA ARG A 292 16.25 29.58 41.80
C ARG A 292 16.18 30.62 40.68
N VAL A 293 17.33 31.05 40.17
CA VAL A 293 17.40 32.04 39.09
C VAL A 293 17.01 31.38 37.76
N ALA A 294 16.02 31.95 37.07
CA ALA A 294 15.59 31.45 35.78
C ALA A 294 16.62 31.82 34.70
N PRO A 295 17.10 30.87 33.88
CA PRO A 295 17.99 31.18 32.77
C PRO A 295 17.23 31.81 31.60
N SER A 296 17.98 32.31 30.61
CA SER A 296 17.39 32.71 29.33
C SER A 296 16.68 31.52 28.68
N ALA A 297 15.43 31.71 28.27
CA ALA A 297 14.63 30.67 27.62
C ALA A 297 15.29 30.11 26.35
N SER A 298 15.97 30.96 25.57
CA SER A 298 16.68 30.53 24.35
C SER A 298 17.91 29.67 24.67
N LYS A 299 18.67 30.03 25.70
CA LYS A 299 19.83 29.26 26.17
C LYS A 299 19.40 27.93 26.76
N LEU A 300 18.36 27.92 27.59
CA LEU A 300 17.78 26.69 28.14
C LEU A 300 17.30 25.76 27.02
N LYS A 301 16.55 26.28 26.05
CA LYS A 301 16.09 25.49 24.89
C LYS A 301 17.27 24.90 24.11
N LYS A 302 18.32 25.69 23.86
CA LYS A 302 19.54 25.21 23.17
C LYS A 302 20.24 24.10 23.96
N LEU A 303 20.46 24.29 25.26
CA LEU A 303 21.15 23.32 26.11
C LEU A 303 20.35 22.02 26.25
N LYS A 304 19.02 22.09 26.42
CA LYS A 304 18.16 20.91 26.42
C LYS A 304 18.31 20.10 25.12
N ALA A 305 18.24 20.78 23.96
CA ALA A 305 18.39 20.13 22.67
C ALA A 305 19.78 19.49 22.49
N SER A 306 20.83 20.15 23.02
CA SER A 306 22.19 19.60 23.06
C SER A 306 22.26 18.30 23.87
N LEU A 307 21.67 18.31 25.07
CA LEU A 307 21.62 17.13 25.94
C LEU A 307 20.79 15.98 25.32
N ASP A 308 19.69 16.30 24.62
CA ASP A 308 18.87 15.32 23.92
C ASP A 308 19.61 14.60 22.78
N CYS A 309 20.53 15.28 22.10
CA CYS A 309 21.38 14.65 21.08
C CYS A 309 22.69 14.09 21.66
N GLY A 310 22.81 13.97 22.99
CA GLY A 310 24.00 13.38 23.62
C GLY A 310 25.27 14.23 23.55
N VAL A 311 25.18 15.49 23.09
CA VAL A 311 26.33 16.38 22.89
C VAL A 311 26.29 17.49 23.91
N MET A 312 27.41 17.76 24.58
CA MET A 312 27.52 18.92 25.47
C MET A 312 28.85 19.63 25.24
N ASP A 313 28.78 20.89 24.83
CA ASP A 313 29.95 21.76 24.73
C ASP A 313 30.23 22.40 26.09
N VAL A 314 31.16 21.80 26.83
CA VAL A 314 31.60 22.25 28.16
C VAL A 314 32.05 23.71 28.11
N GLN A 315 32.78 24.14 27.08
CA GLN A 315 33.31 25.49 27.00
C GLN A 315 32.20 26.51 26.77
N GLU A 316 31.26 26.21 25.86
CA GLU A 316 30.15 27.13 25.57
C GLU A 316 29.25 27.35 26.81
N TYR A 317 28.92 26.30 27.56
CA TYR A 317 27.93 26.39 28.63
C TYR A 317 28.50 26.73 30.01
N SER A 318 29.81 26.54 30.23
CA SER A 318 30.48 26.86 31.51
C SER A 318 30.31 28.33 31.95
N ALA A 319 30.03 29.23 31.01
CA ALA A 319 29.82 30.65 31.28
C ALA A 319 28.42 30.99 31.86
N ASP A 320 27.49 30.03 31.92
CA ASP A 320 26.13 30.25 32.42
C ASP A 320 25.63 29.08 33.29
N PRO A 321 26.08 28.99 34.55
CA PRO A 321 25.69 27.92 35.47
C PRO A 321 24.17 27.87 35.73
N HIS A 322 23.45 28.99 35.60
CA HIS A 322 21.99 29.02 35.72
C HIS A 322 21.30 28.27 34.58
N ALA A 323 21.83 28.33 33.36
CA ALA A 323 21.32 27.54 32.24
C ALA A 323 21.47 26.04 32.50
N ILE A 324 22.61 25.62 33.06
CA ILE A 324 22.89 24.21 33.40
C ILE A 324 21.98 23.72 34.52
N ALA A 325 21.84 24.49 35.60
CA ALA A 325 20.91 24.17 36.68
C ALA A 325 19.44 24.15 36.19
N GLY A 326 19.09 25.07 35.29
CA GLY A 326 17.79 25.10 34.63
C GLY A 326 17.53 23.86 33.79
N ALA A 327 18.51 23.40 33.00
CA ALA A 327 18.39 22.20 32.18
C ALA A 327 18.20 20.94 33.04
N LEU A 328 19.01 20.76 34.08
CA LEU A 328 18.86 19.67 35.05
C LEU A 328 17.46 19.67 35.69
N LYS A 329 17.00 20.83 36.14
CA LYS A 329 15.67 21.00 36.73
C LYS A 329 14.56 20.66 35.74
N SER A 330 14.69 21.13 34.50
CA SER A 330 13.74 20.88 33.41
C SER A 330 13.65 19.40 33.10
N TYR A 331 14.79 18.70 33.04
CA TYR A 331 14.84 17.26 32.81
C TYR A 331 14.06 16.50 33.88
N LEU A 332 14.34 16.78 35.16
CA LEU A 332 13.68 16.12 36.29
C LEU A 332 12.16 16.31 36.26
N ARG A 333 11.68 17.50 35.88
CA ARG A 333 10.24 17.81 35.78
C ARG A 333 9.57 17.21 34.55
N GLU A 334 10.30 17.03 33.45
CA GLU A 334 9.75 16.53 32.19
C GLU A 334 9.73 15.00 32.11
N LEU A 335 10.25 14.30 33.12
CA LEU A 335 10.06 12.86 33.22
C LEU A 335 8.54 12.53 33.27
N PRO A 336 8.07 11.50 32.55
CA PRO A 336 6.68 11.06 32.62
C PRO A 336 6.23 10.65 34.03
N GLU A 337 7.19 10.25 34.87
CA GLU A 337 7.01 9.92 36.27
C GLU A 337 8.08 10.64 37.10
N PRO A 338 7.75 11.19 38.29
CA PRO A 338 8.75 11.77 39.18
C PRO A 338 9.86 10.80 39.49
N LEU A 339 11.08 11.33 39.65
CA LEU A 339 12.23 10.52 40.07
C LEU A 339 11.96 9.77 41.39
N MET A 340 11.13 10.34 42.27
CA MET A 340 10.69 9.74 43.54
C MET A 340 9.44 8.84 43.44
N THR A 341 8.97 8.57 42.22
CA THR A 341 7.80 7.75 41.80
C THR A 341 6.44 8.23 42.28
N PHE A 342 5.39 7.90 41.52
CA PHE A 342 4.01 8.18 41.95
C PHE A 342 3.58 7.23 43.07
N GLU A 343 4.02 5.97 43.00
CA GLU A 343 3.66 4.91 43.95
C GLU A 343 4.07 5.27 45.39
N LEU A 344 5.25 5.86 45.56
CA LEU A 344 5.79 6.18 46.89
C LEU A 344 5.35 7.56 47.41
N TYR A 345 4.52 8.30 46.68
CA TYR A 345 4.16 9.69 47.03
C TYR A 345 3.64 9.81 48.46
N ASP A 346 2.62 9.02 48.82
CA ASP A 346 2.02 9.09 50.16
C ASP A 346 3.00 8.68 51.25
N GLU A 347 3.88 7.72 50.98
CA GLU A 347 4.93 7.31 51.91
C GLU A 347 5.94 8.44 52.15
N TRP A 348 6.37 9.14 51.10
CA TRP A 348 7.24 10.31 51.22
C TRP A 348 6.61 11.40 52.10
N ILE A 349 5.34 11.70 51.88
CA ILE A 349 4.61 12.70 52.67
C ILE A 349 4.50 12.26 54.12
N GLN A 350 4.13 11.00 54.38
CA GLN A 350 4.03 10.46 55.74
C GLN A 350 5.38 10.48 56.46
N ALA A 351 6.45 10.01 55.81
CA ALA A 351 7.80 10.02 56.35
C ALA A 351 8.24 11.45 56.72
N SER A 352 7.99 12.43 55.84
CA SER A 352 8.38 13.84 56.07
C SER A 352 7.69 14.50 57.28
N ASN A 353 6.49 14.04 57.63
CA ASN A 353 5.66 14.57 58.71
C ASN A 353 5.96 13.97 60.09
N VAL A 354 6.85 12.98 60.17
CA VAL A 354 7.31 12.41 61.45
C VAL A 354 8.02 13.49 62.27
N GLN A 355 7.53 13.71 63.49
CA GLN A 355 7.99 14.80 64.36
C GLN A 355 9.39 14.54 64.95
N ASP A 356 9.68 13.28 65.26
CA ASP A 356 10.97 12.86 65.81
C ASP A 356 12.01 12.78 64.69
N MET A 357 13.13 13.48 64.86
CA MET A 357 14.16 13.65 63.84
C MET A 357 14.77 12.31 63.39
N ASP A 358 15.11 11.44 64.34
CA ASP A 358 15.77 10.17 64.05
C ASP A 358 14.79 9.21 63.39
N LYS A 359 13.55 9.14 63.89
CA LYS A 359 12.49 8.33 63.26
C LYS A 359 12.14 8.84 61.87
N ARG A 360 12.14 10.16 61.65
CA ARG A 360 11.92 10.75 60.32
C ARG A 360 13.03 10.36 59.35
N LEU A 361 14.29 10.46 59.77
CA LEU A 361 15.43 10.05 58.96
C LEU A 361 15.33 8.57 58.59
N GLN A 362 15.02 7.70 59.56
CA GLN A 362 14.83 6.27 59.31
C GLN A 362 13.67 6.01 58.34
N ALA A 363 12.52 6.67 58.52
CA ALA A 363 11.38 6.53 57.61
C ALA A 363 11.73 6.96 56.18
N LEU A 364 12.43 8.09 56.00
CA LEU A 364 12.87 8.56 54.69
C LEU A 364 13.86 7.61 54.03
N LEU A 365 14.79 7.03 54.79
CA LEU A 365 15.73 6.02 54.28
C LEU A 365 15.00 4.74 53.85
N CYS A 366 14.05 4.26 54.66
CA CYS A 366 13.23 3.11 54.29
C CYS A 366 12.41 3.36 53.01
N THR A 367 11.87 4.57 52.81
CA THR A 367 11.19 4.92 51.56
C THR A 367 12.17 5.01 50.38
N CYS A 368 13.38 5.54 50.58
CA CYS A 368 14.43 5.52 49.55
C CYS A 368 14.74 4.09 49.07
N GLU A 369 14.87 3.13 49.99
CA GLU A 369 15.22 1.74 49.69
C GLU A 369 14.15 1.00 48.87
N LYS A 370 12.92 1.53 48.81
CA LYS A 370 11.82 1.01 47.99
C LYS A 370 11.82 1.53 46.55
N LEU A 371 12.63 2.55 46.23
CA LEU A 371 12.71 3.06 44.87
C LEU A 371 13.20 1.97 43.91
N PRO A 372 12.68 1.93 42.66
CA PRO A 372 13.29 1.14 41.59
C PRO A 372 14.79 1.44 41.47
N ALA A 373 15.58 0.45 41.04
CA ALA A 373 17.03 0.54 41.04
C ALA A 373 17.55 1.77 40.26
N ASP A 374 16.98 2.03 39.09
CA ASP A 374 17.34 3.16 38.22
C ASP A 374 17.01 4.50 38.88
N ASN A 375 15.81 4.63 39.45
CA ASN A 375 15.39 5.81 40.21
C ASN A 375 16.28 6.04 41.43
N LEU A 376 16.57 4.99 42.22
CA LEU A 376 17.41 5.06 43.40
C LEU A 376 18.82 5.52 43.07
N ASN A 377 19.42 4.96 42.01
CA ASN A 377 20.77 5.31 41.58
C ASN A 377 20.88 6.78 41.16
N ASN A 378 19.94 7.24 40.33
CA ASN A 378 19.88 8.62 39.87
C ASN A 378 19.53 9.61 41.00
N PHE A 379 18.59 9.24 41.87
CA PHE A 379 18.22 10.03 43.05
C PHE A 379 19.39 10.17 44.01
N ARG A 380 20.08 9.06 44.34
CA ARG A 380 21.27 9.06 45.19
C ARG A 380 22.39 9.90 44.60
N TYR A 381 22.62 9.82 43.29
CA TYR A 381 23.61 10.63 42.60
C TYR A 381 23.28 12.13 42.73
N LEU A 382 22.04 12.51 42.48
CA LEU A 382 21.56 13.88 42.64
C LEU A 382 21.68 14.37 44.09
N VAL A 383 21.23 13.58 45.08
CA VAL A 383 21.29 13.96 46.50
C VAL A 383 22.74 14.16 46.97
N LYS A 384 23.69 13.35 46.50
CA LYS A 384 25.12 13.55 46.78
C LYS A 384 25.63 14.89 46.23
N PHE A 385 25.24 15.24 45.01
CA PHE A 385 25.57 16.56 44.44
C PHE A 385 24.94 17.69 45.26
N LEU A 386 23.66 17.59 45.63
CA LEU A 386 23.00 18.62 46.43
C LEU A 386 23.62 18.79 47.81
N ALA A 387 24.01 17.69 48.47
CA ALA A 387 24.76 17.75 49.72
C ALA A 387 26.08 18.51 49.54
N LYS A 388 26.83 18.21 48.46
CA LYS A 388 28.05 18.95 48.12
C LYS A 388 27.79 20.43 47.87
N LEU A 389 26.70 20.78 47.18
CA LEU A 389 26.32 22.17 46.92
C LEU A 389 26.03 22.94 48.21
N THR A 390 25.42 22.30 49.21
CA THR A 390 25.14 22.94 50.51
C THR A 390 26.39 23.21 51.35
N GLU A 391 27.51 22.53 51.10
CA GLU A 391 28.79 22.86 51.74
C GLU A 391 29.28 24.26 51.34
N HIS A 392 28.85 24.78 50.19
CA HIS A 392 29.18 26.12 49.67
C HIS A 392 28.08 27.17 49.92
N GLN A 393 27.11 26.89 50.80
CA GLN A 393 25.94 27.75 51.05
C GLN A 393 26.27 29.18 51.50
N ASP A 394 27.46 29.41 52.07
CA ASP A 394 27.92 30.75 52.44
C ASP A 394 28.19 31.64 51.22
N ALA A 395 28.62 31.05 50.10
CA ALA A 395 28.84 31.73 48.83
C ALA A 395 27.57 31.71 47.96
N ASN A 396 27.08 30.52 47.62
CA ASN A 396 25.99 30.33 46.65
C ASN A 396 24.58 30.65 47.21
N LYS A 397 24.44 30.85 48.53
CA LYS A 397 23.19 31.16 49.25
C LYS A 397 22.10 30.09 49.16
N MET A 398 22.44 28.87 48.71
CA MET A 398 21.53 27.74 48.57
C MET A 398 21.63 26.82 49.80
N THR A 399 20.88 27.16 50.84
CA THR A 399 20.71 26.29 52.03
C THR A 399 19.92 25.02 51.69
N PRO A 400 19.98 23.95 52.52
CA PRO A 400 19.17 22.76 52.31
C PRO A 400 17.66 23.06 52.15
N GLY A 401 17.14 24.03 52.91
CA GLY A 401 15.76 24.49 52.79
C GLY A 401 15.47 25.18 51.45
N ASN A 402 16.37 26.07 51.00
CA ASN A 402 16.22 26.75 49.72
C ASN A 402 16.23 25.76 48.55
N ILE A 403 17.13 24.77 48.59
CA ILE A 403 17.21 23.70 47.59
C ILE A 403 15.92 22.86 47.58
N ALA A 404 15.43 22.46 48.75
CA ALA A 404 14.20 21.67 48.87
C ALA A 404 12.99 22.38 48.25
N ILE A 405 12.87 23.70 48.46
CA ILE A 405 11.77 24.50 47.89
C ILE A 405 11.83 24.52 46.36
N VAL A 406 13.02 24.71 45.77
CA VAL A 406 13.14 24.85 44.32
C VAL A 406 13.15 23.53 43.57
N LEU A 407 13.69 22.45 44.16
CA LEU A 407 13.78 21.13 43.52
C LEU A 407 12.65 20.18 43.89
N GLY A 408 12.06 20.29 45.08
CA GLY A 408 10.97 19.41 45.53
C GLY A 408 9.86 19.21 44.48
N PRO A 409 9.31 20.30 43.89
CA PRO A 409 8.28 20.19 42.85
C PRO A 409 8.72 19.52 41.54
N ASN A 410 10.02 19.28 41.35
CA ASN A 410 10.60 18.61 40.16
C ASN A 410 11.11 17.21 40.51
N LEU A 411 10.97 16.77 41.76
CA LEU A 411 11.33 15.43 42.21
C LEU A 411 10.13 14.62 42.67
N LEU A 412 9.07 15.32 43.10
CA LEU A 412 7.85 14.72 43.62
C LEU A 412 6.64 15.57 43.24
N TRP A 413 5.69 14.97 42.52
CA TRP A 413 4.39 15.56 42.18
C TRP A 413 3.33 14.46 42.09
N THR A 414 2.04 14.82 42.13
CA THR A 414 0.95 13.83 42.09
C THR A 414 0.56 13.50 40.66
N ILE A 415 0.00 12.30 40.44
CA ILE A 415 -0.56 11.92 39.13
C ILE A 415 -1.67 12.86 38.68
N GLY A 416 -2.44 13.43 39.63
CA GLY A 416 -3.46 14.44 39.33
C GLY A 416 -2.89 15.75 38.78
N GLN A 417 -1.73 16.20 39.30
CA GLN A 417 -1.02 17.36 38.75
C GLN A 417 -0.52 17.08 37.33
N TYR A 418 0.02 15.88 37.09
CA TYR A 418 0.50 15.46 35.77
C TYR A 418 -0.63 15.37 34.73
N LEU A 419 -1.75 14.73 35.08
CA LEU A 419 -2.92 14.62 34.20
C LEU A 419 -3.56 15.97 33.89
N ALA A 420 -3.62 16.87 34.87
CA ALA A 420 -4.13 18.23 34.66
C ALA A 420 -3.24 19.03 33.68
N GLU A 421 -1.92 18.85 33.74
CA GLU A 421 -0.99 19.47 32.79
C GLU A 421 -1.15 18.92 31.38
N ILE A 422 -1.25 17.60 31.20
CA ILE A 422 -1.52 16.98 29.89
C ILE A 422 -2.82 17.53 29.30
N GLN A 423 -3.88 17.60 30.11
CA GLN A 423 -5.17 18.10 29.65
C GLN A 423 -5.12 19.59 29.27
N LEU A 424 -4.28 20.40 29.92
CA LEU A 424 -4.02 21.78 29.51
C LEU A 424 -3.27 21.86 28.17
N PHE A 425 -2.28 20.99 27.94
CA PHE A 425 -1.56 20.91 26.66
C PHE A 425 -2.47 20.47 25.51
N GLU A 426 -3.27 19.41 25.71
CA GLU A 426 -4.26 18.96 24.71
C GLU A 426 -5.28 20.07 24.37
N ASN A 427 -5.71 20.83 25.38
CA ASN A 427 -6.61 21.95 25.18
C ASN A 427 -5.95 23.09 24.38
N LEU A 428 -4.67 23.40 24.63
CA LEU A 428 -3.91 24.43 23.89
C LEU A 428 -3.66 24.04 22.43
N GLU A 429 -3.28 22.79 22.16
CA GLU A 429 -3.14 22.29 20.78
C GLU A 429 -4.48 22.34 20.02
N SER A 430 -5.59 22.08 20.72
CA SER A 430 -6.94 22.19 20.13
C SER A 430 -7.34 23.65 19.83
N GLU A 431 -6.84 24.63 20.57
CA GLU A 431 -7.09 26.05 20.33
C GLU A 431 -6.22 26.61 19.20
N ASP A 432 -4.95 26.21 19.10
CA ASP A 432 -4.08 26.62 17.99
C ASP A 432 -4.50 25.99 16.66
N ALA A 433 -5.01 24.74 16.69
CA ALA A 433 -5.65 24.12 15.53
C ALA A 433 -6.93 24.86 15.08
N LYS A 434 -7.64 25.54 15.99
CA LYS A 434 -8.81 26.38 15.67
C LYS A 434 -8.39 27.75 15.11
N LYS A 435 -7.28 28.33 15.57
CA LYS A 435 -6.75 29.60 15.04
C LYS A 435 -6.13 29.49 13.66
N SER A 436 -5.59 28.33 13.29
CA SER A 436 -5.04 28.07 11.94
C SER A 436 -6.12 27.87 10.85
N LYS A 437 -7.40 27.86 11.22
CA LYS A 437 -8.55 27.69 10.31
C LYS A 437 -9.29 28.99 9.97
N TYR A 438 -8.78 30.16 10.35
CA TYR A 438 -9.37 31.46 10.03
C TYR A 438 -8.41 32.42 9.36
#